data_AF-A0A938C2V5-F1
#
_entry.id   AF-A0A938C2V5-F1
#
_cell.length_a   1.000
_cell.length_b   1.000
_cell.length_c   1.000
_cell.angle_alpha   90.00
_cell.angle_beta   90.00
_cell.angle_gamma   90.00
#
_symmetry.space_group_name_H-M   'P 1'
#
loop_
_entity.id
_entity.type
_entity.pdbx_description
1 polymer ?
#
loop_
_entity_poly.entity_id
_entity_poly.type
_entity_poly.pdbx_seq_one_letter_code
_entity_poly.pdbx_strand_id
1 'polypeptide(L)'
;MGKLERMVVLVTPAQKRSIVSRAKARRLSMGEMVRRSVESYRSEEDTALLERLAKELEVSSRDAMRALREAEAEVRKTLAHFAARREKAA
;
A
#
# COMPACT_ATOMS: atom_id res chain seq x y z
N MET A 1 -3.94 -7.05 35.92
CA MET A 1 -4.72 -7.67 34.83
C MET A 1 -6.06 -6.96 34.79
N GLY A 2 -6.33 -6.14 33.76
CA GLY A 2 -7.62 -5.41 33.67
C GLY A 2 -8.78 -6.39 33.60
N LYS A 3 -9.89 -6.09 34.30
CA LYS A 3 -11.10 -6.93 34.26
C LYS A 3 -11.71 -6.83 32.86
N LEU A 4 -11.90 -7.97 32.19
CA LEU A 4 -12.61 -8.02 30.92
C LEU A 4 -14.11 -7.80 31.16
N GLU A 5 -14.78 -7.09 30.25
CA GLU A 5 -16.22 -6.85 30.30
C GLU A 5 -16.99 -7.72 29.30
N ARG A 6 -18.26 -8.01 29.62
CA ARG A 6 -19.14 -8.83 28.76
C ARG A 6 -19.85 -7.94 27.76
N MET A 7 -19.68 -8.25 26.48
CA MET A 7 -20.43 -7.65 25.38
C MET A 7 -21.34 -8.71 24.73
N VAL A 8 -22.62 -8.39 24.56
CA VAL A 8 -23.59 -9.23 23.84
C VAL A 8 -23.91 -8.57 22.50
N VAL A 9 -23.66 -9.29 21.41
CA VAL A 9 -23.93 -8.80 20.06
C VAL A 9 -24.93 -9.75 19.38
N LEU A 10 -26.07 -9.20 18.98
CA LEU A 10 -27.05 -9.94 18.19
C LEU A 10 -26.58 -9.96 16.73
N VAL A 11 -26.54 -11.16 16.15
CA VAL A 11 -26.12 -11.37 14.75
C VAL A 11 -27.13 -12.26 14.06
N THR A 12 -27.26 -12.09 12.74
CA THR A 12 -28.05 -13.01 11.93
C THR A 12 -27.40 -14.39 11.87
N PRO A 13 -28.16 -15.46 11.54
CA PRO A 13 -27.59 -16.80 11.37
C PRO A 13 -26.47 -16.83 10.31
N ALA A 14 -26.60 -16.04 9.24
CA ALA A 14 -25.58 -15.93 8.19
C ALA A 14 -24.29 -15.27 8.71
N GLN A 15 -24.41 -14.18 9.46
CA GLN A 15 -23.26 -13.52 10.10
C GLN A 15 -22.55 -14.46 11.07
N LYS A 16 -23.31 -15.18 11.92
CA LYS A 16 -22.74 -16.18 12.84
C LYS A 16 -21.94 -17.25 12.11
N ARG A 17 -22.48 -17.82 11.02
CA ARG A 17 -21.77 -18.82 10.20
C ARG A 17 -20.48 -18.25 9.61
N SER A 18 -20.52 -17.01 9.11
CA SER A 18 -19.34 -16.33 8.55
C SER A 18 -18.25 -16.15 9.61
N ILE A 19 -18.59 -15.66 10.81
CA ILE A 19 -17.65 -15.48 11.93
C ILE A 19 -17.03 -16.81 12.33
N VAL A 20 -17.84 -17.87 12.49
CA VAL A 20 -17.36 -19.22 12.84
C VAL A 20 -16.38 -19.74 11.78
N SER A 21 -16.73 -19.60 10.51
CA SER A 21 -15.88 -20.08 9.40
C SER A 21 -14.52 -19.38 9.40
N ARG A 22 -14.50 -18.05 9.51
CA ARG A 22 -13.27 -17.27 9.52
C ARG A 22 -12.41 -17.54 10.76
N ALA A 23 -13.04 -17.71 11.93
CA ALA A 23 -12.35 -18.07 13.16
C ALA A 23 -11.66 -19.44 13.04
N LYS A 24 -12.38 -20.45 12.50
CA LYS A 24 -11.82 -21.78 12.24
C LYS A 24 -10.64 -21.75 11.28
N ALA A 25 -10.77 -21.04 10.15
CA ALA A 25 -9.71 -20.91 9.16
C ALA A 25 -8.41 -20.33 9.75
N ARG A 26 -8.52 -19.46 10.78
CA ARG A 26 -7.39 -18.81 11.45
C ARG A 26 -6.98 -19.48 12.76
N ARG A 27 -7.63 -20.59 13.15
CA ARG A 27 -7.42 -21.30 14.43
C ARG A 27 -7.59 -20.38 15.66
N LEU A 28 -8.57 -19.47 15.59
CA LEU A 28 -8.91 -18.53 16.67
C LEU A 28 -10.28 -18.88 17.28
N SER A 29 -10.52 -18.40 18.50
CA SER A 29 -11.89 -18.38 19.05
C SER A 29 -12.74 -17.31 18.35
N MET A 30 -14.07 -17.43 18.40
CA MET A 30 -14.96 -16.41 17.82
C MET A 30 -14.74 -15.04 18.49
N GLY A 31 -14.58 -15.02 19.82
CA GLY A 31 -14.33 -13.78 20.56
C GLY A 31 -12.99 -13.13 20.18
N GLU A 32 -11.94 -13.94 20.00
CA GLU A 32 -10.63 -13.48 19.53
C GLU A 32 -10.69 -12.94 18.11
N MET A 33 -11.41 -13.64 17.22
CA MET A 33 -11.64 -13.19 15.84
C MET A 33 -12.33 -11.83 15.81
N VAL A 34 -13.40 -11.66 16.60
CA VAL A 34 -14.12 -10.39 16.70
C VAL A 34 -13.24 -9.30 17.31
N ARG A 35 -12.52 -9.58 18.39
CA ARG A 35 -11.62 -8.60 19.04
C ARG A 35 -10.57 -8.08 18.06
N ARG A 36 -9.86 -8.97 17.37
CA ARG A 36 -8.88 -8.58 16.34
C ARG A 36 -9.51 -7.82 15.19
N SER A 37 -10.71 -8.23 14.76
CA SER A 37 -11.41 -7.55 13.67
C SER A 37 -11.72 -6.10 14.06
N VAL A 38 -12.16 -5.86 15.30
CA VAL A 38 -12.42 -4.50 15.84
C VAL A 38 -11.12 -3.72 16.01
N GLU A 39 -10.06 -4.31 16.55
CA GLU A 39 -8.72 -3.67 16.64
C GLU A 39 -8.19 -3.24 15.27
N SER A 40 -8.48 -4.02 14.22
CA SER A 40 -8.12 -3.71 12.84
C SER A 40 -9.16 -2.88 12.08
N TYR A 41 -10.33 -2.61 12.67
CA TYR A 41 -11.42 -1.94 11.98
C TYR A 41 -11.15 -0.44 11.94
N ARG A 42 -10.79 0.06 10.75
CA ARG A 42 -10.63 1.49 10.48
C ARG A 42 -11.67 1.89 9.45
N SER A 43 -12.74 2.55 9.89
CA SER A 43 -13.92 2.72 9.04
C SER A 43 -13.81 3.83 8.00
N GLU A 44 -12.80 4.71 8.06
CA GLU A 44 -12.65 5.83 7.11
C GLU A 44 -11.19 6.21 6.85
N GLU A 45 -10.29 6.06 7.83
CA GLU A 45 -8.87 6.38 7.71
C GLU A 45 -8.12 5.54 6.67
N ASP A 46 -8.49 4.28 6.49
CA ASP A 46 -7.75 3.37 5.59
C ASP A 46 -7.99 3.72 4.12
N THR A 47 -9.20 4.10 3.73
CA THR A 47 -9.47 4.53 2.35
C THR A 47 -8.74 5.82 2.03
N ALA A 48 -8.81 6.82 2.92
CA ALA A 48 -8.12 8.09 2.73
C ALA A 48 -6.58 7.92 2.75
N LEU A 49 -6.05 7.01 3.56
CA LEU A 49 -4.63 6.66 3.58
C LEU A 49 -4.21 5.99 2.27
N LEU A 50 -4.98 5.02 1.78
CA LEU A 50 -4.71 4.34 0.51
C LEU A 50 -4.74 5.30 -0.68
N GLU A 51 -5.70 6.23 -0.70
CA GLU A 51 -5.77 7.28 -1.72
C GLU A 51 -4.54 8.21 -1.69
N ARG A 52 -4.09 8.60 -0.49
CA ARG A 52 -2.85 9.40 -0.34
C ARG A 52 -1.63 8.65 -0.84
N LEU A 53 -1.47 7.38 -0.46
CA LEU A 53 -0.35 6.54 -0.90
C LEU A 53 -0.36 6.34 -2.42
N ALA A 54 -1.54 6.13 -3.02
CA ALA A 54 -1.67 6.03 -4.48
C ALA A 54 -1.24 7.33 -5.18
N LYS A 55 -1.63 8.49 -4.63
CA LYS A 55 -1.26 9.80 -5.17
C LYS A 55 0.25 10.08 -5.03
N GLU A 56 0.84 9.76 -3.89
CA GLU A 56 2.28 9.88 -3.67
C GLU A 56 3.08 8.98 -4.62
N LEU A 57 2.63 7.74 -4.83
CA LEU A 57 3.24 6.82 -5.79
C LEU A 57 3.17 7.36 -7.22
N GLU A 58 2.04 7.93 -7.63
CA GLU A 58 1.88 8.51 -8.96
C GLU A 58 2.83 9.69 -9.18
N VAL A 59 2.93 10.59 -8.20
CA VAL A 59 3.84 11.74 -8.24
C VAL A 59 5.30 11.28 -8.29
N SER A 60 5.69 10.36 -7.41
CA SER A 60 7.05 9.82 -7.34
C SER A 60 7.45 9.13 -8.66
N SER A 61 6.56 8.33 -9.23
CA SER A 61 6.80 7.66 -10.52
C SER A 61 6.96 8.66 -11.66
N ARG A 62 6.11 9.69 -11.71
CA ARG A 62 6.20 10.75 -12.71
C ARG A 62 7.52 11.52 -12.63
N ASP A 63 7.94 11.84 -11.41
CA ASP A 63 9.18 12.56 -11.14
C ASP A 63 10.40 11.71 -11.49
N ALA A 64 10.41 10.42 -11.13
CA ALA A 64 11.46 9.48 -11.50
C ALA A 64 11.59 9.34 -13.02
N MET A 65 10.46 9.20 -13.73
CA MET A 65 10.44 9.13 -15.20
C MET A 65 10.90 10.43 -15.86
N ARG A 66 10.62 11.58 -15.26
CA ARG A 66 11.14 12.87 -15.73
C ARG A 66 12.66 12.95 -15.57
N ALA A 67 13.16 12.64 -14.37
CA ALA A 67 14.59 12.66 -14.08
C ALA A 67 15.38 11.69 -14.98
N LEU A 68 14.82 10.50 -15.25
CA LEU A 68 15.44 9.53 -16.17
C LEU A 68 15.56 10.10 -17.59
N ARG A 69 14.49 10.72 -18.11
CA ARG A 69 14.52 11.34 -19.45
C ARG A 69 15.53 12.47 -19.55
N GLU A 70 15.67 13.27 -18.50
CA GLU A 70 16.66 14.34 -18.43
C GLU A 70 18.09 13.79 -18.43
N ALA A 71 18.35 12.74 -17.64
CA ALA A 71 19.64 12.05 -17.62
C ALA A 71 19.99 11.46 -19.01
N GLU A 72 19.04 10.78 -19.66
CA GLU A 72 19.23 10.25 -21.02
C GLU A 72 19.51 11.34 -22.05
N ALA A 73 18.84 12.49 -21.95
CA ALA A 73 19.10 13.63 -22.83
C ALA A 73 20.52 14.17 -22.65
N GLU A 74 21.00 14.26 -21.41
CA GLU A 74 22.33 14.77 -21.12
C GLU A 74 23.44 13.78 -21.53
N VAL A 75 23.22 12.48 -21.36
CA VAL A 75 24.11 11.44 -21.88
C VAL A 75 24.22 11.54 -23.40
N ARG A 76 23.10 11.72 -24.11
CA ARG A 76 23.11 11.88 -25.58
C ARG A 76 23.88 13.11 -26.02
N LYS A 77 23.67 14.27 -25.39
CA LYS A 77 24.44 15.49 -25.68
C LYS A 77 25.94 15.28 -25.45
N THR A 78 26.29 14.64 -24.34
CA THR A 78 27.68 14.35 -23.99
C THR A 78 28.35 13.45 -25.03
N LEU A 79 27.67 12.37 -25.44
CA LEU A 79 28.16 11.47 -26.49
C LEU A 79 28.34 12.20 -27.83
N ALA A 80 27.38 13.05 -28.21
CA ALA A 80 27.46 13.87 -29.42
C ALA A 80 28.65 14.85 -29.38
N HIS A 81 28.89 15.51 -28.23
CA HIS A 81 30.03 16.40 -28.04
C HIS A 81 31.37 15.69 -28.25
N PHE A 82 31.54 14.50 -27.66
CA PHE A 82 32.76 13.71 -27.82
C PHE A 82 32.93 13.16 -29.24
N ALA A 83 31.85 12.76 -29.91
CA ALA A 83 31.90 12.35 -31.31
C ALA A 83 32.40 13.48 -32.21
N ALA A 84 31.80 14.67 -32.10
CA ALA A 84 32.21 15.84 -32.89
C ALA A 84 33.66 16.27 -32.60
N ARG A 85 34.15 16.11 -31.37
CA ARG A 85 35.56 16.39 -31.04
C ARG A 85 36.52 15.38 -31.66
N ARG A 86 36.15 14.10 -31.77
CA ARG A 86 36.97 13.08 -32.42
C ARG A 86 37.09 13.32 -33.92
N GLU A 87 35.98 13.69 -34.58
CA GLU A 87 35.98 14.02 -36.01
C GLU A 87 36.84 15.23 -36.34
N LYS A 88 36.91 16.23 -35.45
CA LYS A 88 37.77 17.41 -35.64
C LYS A 88 39.27 17.17 -35.36
N ALA A 89 39.61 16.07 -34.71
CA ALA A 89 40.98 15.72 -34.34
C ALA A 89 41.62 14.67 -35.28
N ALA A 90 40.83 14.11 -36.20
CA ALA A 90 41.25 13.22 -37.27
C ALA A 90 41.45 14.01 -38.58
#